data_AF-A0A1A3DSF1-F1
#
_entry.id   AF-A0A1A3DSF1-F1
#
_cell.length_a   1.000
_cell.length_b   1.000
_cell.length_c   1.000
_cell.angle_alpha   90.00
_cell.angle_beta   90.00
_cell.angle_gamma   90.00
#
_symmetry.space_group_name_H-M   'P 1'
#
loop_
_entity.id
_entity.type
_entity.pdbx_description
1 polymer ?
#
loop_
_entity_poly.entity_id
_entity_poly.type
_entity_poly.pdbx_seq_one_letter_code
_entity_poly.pdbx_strand_id
1 'polypeptide(L)'
;MEHAEKRLVLDWNQPLRQAMFYKAVYRPAAVLRANGLTPTTKVLPAGLRFRSLRHTYASLCAAVPSISVRQVAGWMGHANPTTTELVYTHLHSKADHDDEMAALQALATTPNYQGNNVIPLHG
;
A
#
# COMPACT_ATOMS: atom_id res chain seq x y z
N MET A 1 15.69 31.06 -10.24
CA MET A 1 15.44 29.61 -10.11
C MET A 1 15.28 29.06 -11.51
N GLU A 2 16.25 28.31 -11.99
CA GLU A 2 16.31 27.87 -13.39
C GLU A 2 15.36 26.69 -13.61
N HIS A 3 14.37 26.87 -14.49
CA HIS A 3 13.39 25.85 -14.83
C HIS A 3 14.10 24.61 -15.36
N ALA A 4 13.74 23.41 -14.87
CA ALA A 4 14.33 22.13 -15.30
C ALA A 4 14.30 21.92 -16.83
N GLU A 5 13.38 22.62 -17.48
CA GLU A 5 13.23 22.83 -18.93
C GLU A 5 14.53 23.22 -19.63
N LYS A 6 15.40 24.02 -18.99
CA LYS A 6 16.68 24.48 -19.58
C LYS A 6 17.78 23.43 -19.58
N ARG A 7 17.65 22.36 -18.78
CA ARG A 7 18.72 21.35 -18.58
C ARG A 7 18.69 20.20 -19.58
N LEU A 8 17.58 20.00 -20.28
CA LEU A 8 17.39 18.91 -21.24
C LEU A 8 16.57 19.42 -22.42
N VAL A 9 17.23 19.57 -23.56
CA VAL A 9 16.53 19.68 -24.86
C VAL A 9 15.85 18.33 -25.09
N LEU A 10 14.55 18.26 -24.83
CA LEU A 10 13.74 17.06 -25.10
C LEU A 10 13.42 17.03 -26.59
N ASP A 11 14.09 16.13 -27.32
CA ASP A 11 13.70 15.81 -28.69
C ASP A 11 12.50 14.85 -28.65
N TRP A 12 11.32 15.36 -28.99
CA TRP A 12 10.08 14.59 -29.01
C TRP A 12 9.98 13.63 -30.20
N ASN A 13 10.88 13.73 -31.19
CA ASN A 13 10.95 12.81 -32.32
C ASN A 13 11.81 11.58 -32.04
N GLN A 14 12.46 11.52 -30.88
CA GLN A 14 13.33 10.41 -30.49
C GLN A 14 12.79 9.67 -29.26
N PRO A 15 13.02 8.35 -29.16
CA PRO A 15 12.66 7.59 -27.97
C PRO A 15 13.37 8.13 -26.73
N LEU A 16 12.58 8.60 -25.75
CA LEU A 16 13.12 9.07 -24.48
C LEU A 16 13.50 7.88 -23.58
N ARG A 17 14.71 7.91 -23.02
CA ARG A 17 15.08 6.98 -21.94
C ARG A 17 14.29 7.33 -20.68
N GLN A 18 13.31 6.50 -20.35
CA GLN A 18 12.37 6.70 -19.24
C GLN A 18 13.07 7.07 -17.93
N ALA A 19 14.16 6.37 -17.56
CA ALA A 19 14.85 6.60 -16.31
C ALA A 19 15.48 8.00 -16.20
N MET A 20 16.02 8.53 -17.32
CA MET A 20 16.62 9.86 -17.38
C MET A 20 15.54 10.94 -17.36
N PHE A 21 14.51 10.78 -18.20
CA PHE A 21 13.35 11.66 -18.22
C PHE A 21 12.70 11.76 -16.82
N TYR A 22 12.51 10.63 -16.16
CA TYR A 22 11.90 10.56 -14.83
C TYR A 22 12.72 11.33 -13.79
N LYS A 23 14.04 11.09 -13.73
CA LYS A 23 14.91 11.71 -12.71
C LYS A 23 15.16 13.19 -12.95
N ALA A 24 15.33 13.59 -14.22
CA ALA A 24 15.80 14.93 -14.57
C ALA A 24 14.68 15.92 -14.86
N VAL A 25 13.53 15.47 -15.38
CA VAL A 25 12.42 16.34 -15.78
C VAL A 25 11.19 16.09 -14.92
N TYR A 26 10.62 14.89 -14.96
CA TYR A 26 9.31 14.62 -14.37
C TYR A 26 9.28 14.85 -12.86
N ARG A 27 10.24 14.27 -12.11
CA ARG A 27 10.27 14.37 -10.65
C ARG A 27 10.51 15.81 -10.15
N PRO A 28 11.52 16.55 -10.64
CA PRO A 28 11.67 17.96 -10.28
C PRO A 28 10.44 18.81 -10.64
N ALA A 29 9.88 18.63 -11.83
CA ALA A 29 8.73 19.41 -12.29
C ALA A 29 7.49 19.19 -11.42
N ALA A 30 7.22 17.95 -11.02
CA ALA A 30 6.09 17.64 -10.13
C ALA A 30 6.26 18.24 -8.74
N VAL A 31 7.47 18.17 -8.15
CA VAL A 31 7.76 18.80 -6.84
C VAL A 31 7.61 20.32 -6.92
N LEU A 32 8.11 20.94 -7.99
CA LEU A 32 7.97 22.38 -8.20
C LEU A 32 6.51 22.78 -8.38
N ARG A 33 5.73 22.03 -9.19
CA ARG A 33 4.31 22.29 -9.38
C ARG A 33 3.53 22.18 -8.07
N ALA A 34 3.71 21.10 -7.31
CA ALA A 34 3.03 20.90 -6.04
C ALA A 34 3.35 22.01 -5.03
N ASN A 35 4.62 22.37 -4.90
CA ASN A 35 5.04 23.47 -4.01
C ASN A 35 4.63 24.85 -4.52
N GLY A 36 4.39 25.00 -5.83
CA GLY A 36 3.88 26.25 -6.42
C GLY A 36 2.39 26.49 -6.13
N LEU A 37 1.62 25.43 -5.87
CA LEU A 37 0.21 25.54 -5.46
C LEU A 37 0.06 26.03 -4.02
N THR A 38 1.12 25.93 -3.20
CA THR A 38 1.16 26.37 -1.80
C THR A 38 2.33 27.31 -1.57
N PRO A 39 2.25 28.58 -2.03
CA PRO A 39 3.39 29.51 -2.06
C PRO A 39 4.01 29.77 -0.68
N THR A 40 3.21 29.67 0.38
CA THR A 40 3.58 29.93 1.77
C THR A 40 4.13 28.69 2.50
N THR A 41 3.97 27.49 1.94
CA THR A 41 4.39 26.24 2.61
C THR A 41 4.82 25.21 1.58
N LYS A 42 6.08 24.75 1.67
CA LYS A 42 6.54 23.64 0.83
C LYS A 42 5.91 22.34 1.33
N VAL A 43 5.02 21.78 0.53
CA VAL A 43 4.28 20.54 0.85
C VAL A 43 5.11 19.29 0.53
N LEU A 44 5.96 19.34 -0.50
CA LEU A 44 6.77 18.20 -0.94
C LEU A 44 8.29 18.46 -0.84
N PRO A 45 9.07 17.52 -0.27
CA PRO A 45 10.52 17.65 -0.20
C PRO A 45 11.19 17.45 -1.56
N ALA A 46 12.34 18.11 -1.78
CA ALA A 46 13.10 18.01 -3.04
C ALA A 46 13.57 16.57 -3.36
N GLY A 47 13.75 15.74 -2.33
CA GLY A 47 14.16 14.34 -2.47
C GLY A 47 13.01 13.34 -2.67
N LEU A 48 11.76 13.80 -2.75
CA LEU A 48 10.58 12.92 -2.83
C LEU A 48 10.70 11.94 -4.00
N ARG A 49 10.54 10.65 -3.71
CA ARG A 49 10.38 9.60 -4.73
C ARG A 49 8.90 9.28 -4.84
N PHE A 50 8.33 9.17 -6.04
CA PHE A 50 6.93 8.78 -6.20
C PHE A 50 6.61 7.39 -5.61
N ARG A 51 7.60 6.49 -5.58
CA ARG A 51 7.47 5.23 -4.83
C ARG A 51 7.17 5.46 -3.36
N SER A 52 7.72 6.50 -2.73
CA SER A 52 7.42 6.86 -1.35
C SER A 52 5.95 7.25 -1.17
N LEU A 53 5.32 7.93 -2.15
CA LEU A 53 3.89 8.21 -2.10
C LEU A 53 3.05 6.93 -2.14
N ARG A 54 3.45 5.92 -2.94
CA ARG A 54 2.82 4.60 -2.92
C ARG A 54 2.98 3.91 -1.56
N HIS A 55 4.15 4.03 -0.91
CA HIS A 55 4.33 3.55 0.46
C HIS A 55 3.42 4.28 1.45
N THR A 56 3.33 5.60 1.39
CA THR A 56 2.42 6.37 2.26
C THR A 56 0.97 5.93 2.08
N TYR A 57 0.50 5.75 0.84
CA TYR A 57 -0.85 5.27 0.57
C TYR A 57 -1.11 3.89 1.20
N ALA A 58 -0.21 2.92 0.97
CA ALA A 58 -0.34 1.59 1.55
C ALA A 58 -0.31 1.61 3.08
N SER A 59 0.55 2.42 3.70
CA SER A 59 0.59 2.58 5.16
C SER A 59 -0.70 3.18 5.73
N LEU A 60 -1.31 4.14 5.03
CA LEU A 60 -2.60 4.71 5.42
C LEU A 60 -3.72 3.67 5.31
N CYS A 61 -3.73 2.86 4.26
CA CYS A 61 -4.66 1.74 4.13
C CYS A 61 -4.48 0.70 5.25
N ALA A 62 -3.23 0.42 5.64
CA ALA A 62 -2.93 -0.52 6.72
C ALA A 62 -3.44 -0.06 8.09
N ALA A 63 -3.51 1.26 8.31
CA ALA A 63 -4.08 1.82 9.54
C ALA A 63 -5.60 1.63 9.66
N VAL A 64 -6.29 1.22 8.59
CA VAL A 64 -7.74 0.99 8.60
C VAL A 64 -8.01 -0.51 8.87
N PRO A 65 -8.66 -0.84 10.00
CA PRO A 65 -8.93 -2.22 10.42
C PRO A 65 -9.55 -3.16 9.38
N SER A 66 -10.43 -2.63 8.54
CA SER A 66 -11.22 -3.41 7.58
C SER A 66 -10.52 -3.61 6.23
N ILE A 67 -9.36 -2.99 6.03
CA ILE A 67 -8.65 -3.05 4.76
C ILE A 67 -7.55 -4.12 4.84
N SER A 68 -7.73 -5.19 4.08
CA SER A 68 -6.73 -6.25 3.96
C SER A 68 -5.59 -5.87 3.01
N VAL A 69 -4.40 -6.43 3.26
CA VAL A 69 -3.22 -6.31 2.38
C VAL A 69 -3.55 -6.69 0.93
N ARG A 70 -4.40 -7.72 0.75
CA ARG A 70 -4.82 -8.20 -0.57
C ARG A 70 -5.66 -7.18 -1.33
N GLN A 71 -6.57 -6.47 -0.67
CA GLN A 71 -7.34 -5.39 -1.30
C GLN A 71 -6.43 -4.26 -1.75
N VAL A 72 -5.49 -3.84 -0.90
CA VAL A 72 -4.50 -2.81 -1.24
C VAL A 72 -3.65 -3.25 -2.44
N ALA A 73 -3.23 -4.51 -2.49
CA ALA A 73 -2.50 -5.06 -3.64
C ALA A 73 -3.29 -4.94 -4.95
N GLY A 74 -4.59 -5.23 -4.92
CA GLY A 74 -5.49 -5.07 -6.06
C GLY A 74 -5.60 -3.61 -6.50
N TRP A 75 -5.81 -2.67 -5.57
CA TRP A 75 -5.89 -1.23 -5.89
C TRP A 75 -4.58 -0.67 -6.44
N MET A 76 -3.44 -1.20 -6.02
CA MET A 76 -2.13 -0.81 -6.54
C MET A 76 -1.78 -1.48 -7.89
N GLY A 77 -2.63 -2.40 -8.38
CA GLY A 77 -2.42 -3.12 -9.63
C GLY A 77 -1.27 -4.13 -9.57
N HIS A 78 -0.99 -4.70 -8.39
CA HIS A 78 0.02 -5.74 -8.27
C HIS A 78 -0.51 -7.07 -8.86
N ALA A 79 0.23 -7.63 -9.82
CA ALA A 79 -0.09 -8.94 -10.40
C ALA A 79 0.03 -10.08 -9.37
N ASN A 80 0.89 -9.91 -8.36
CA ASN A 80 1.05 -10.84 -7.25
C ASN A 80 0.90 -10.09 -5.90
N PRO A 81 -0.06 -10.47 -5.04
CA PRO A 81 -0.25 -9.84 -3.73
C PRO A 81 0.94 -10.01 -2.76
N THR A 82 1.79 -11.01 -2.95
CA THR A 82 2.98 -11.24 -2.11
C THR A 82 3.92 -10.03 -2.10
N THR A 83 3.97 -9.25 -3.18
CA THR A 83 4.78 -8.01 -3.21
C THR A 83 4.28 -6.99 -2.19
N THR A 84 2.97 -6.90 -1.96
CA THR A 84 2.39 -6.01 -0.96
C THR A 84 2.60 -6.59 0.44
N GLU A 85 2.41 -7.90 0.63
CA GLU A 85 2.60 -8.57 1.91
C GLU A 85 4.02 -8.40 2.43
N LEU A 86 5.03 -8.72 1.61
CA LEU A 86 6.44 -8.58 2.02
C LEU A 86 6.80 -7.16 2.49
N VAL A 87 6.14 -6.15 1.94
CA VAL A 87 6.46 -4.75 2.20
C VAL A 87 5.63 -4.17 3.35
N TYR A 88 4.38 -4.60 3.52
CA TYR A 88 3.43 -3.91 4.42
C TYR A 88 2.78 -4.80 5.48
N THR A 89 2.97 -6.12 5.48
CA THR A 89 2.31 -6.99 6.48
C THR A 89 2.61 -6.57 7.91
N HIS A 90 3.82 -6.09 8.21
CA HIS A 90 4.20 -5.59 9.52
C HIS A 90 3.37 -4.37 9.99
N LEU A 91 2.75 -3.63 9.08
CA LEU A 91 1.84 -2.52 9.40
C LEU A 91 0.41 -2.99 9.66
N HIS A 92 0.02 -4.15 9.11
CA HIS A 92 -1.28 -4.77 9.32
C HIS A 92 -1.32 -5.70 10.55
N SER A 93 -0.18 -5.92 11.21
CA SER A 93 -0.13 -6.57 12.52
C SER A 93 -0.84 -5.69 13.56
N LYS A 94 -2.15 -5.90 13.69
CA LYS A 94 -2.97 -5.35 14.76
C LYS A 94 -2.56 -5.98 16.09
N ALA A 95 -2.65 -5.17 17.15
CA ALA A 95 -2.58 -5.61 18.53
C ALA A 95 -3.79 -6.52 18.84
N ASP A 96 -3.47 -7.63 19.50
CA ASP A 96 -4.34 -8.66 20.07
C ASP A 96 -5.34 -9.32 19.10
N HIS A 97 -5.01 -10.56 18.72
CA HIS A 97 -5.82 -11.45 17.87
C HIS A 97 -7.08 -11.96 18.57
N ASP A 98 -7.68 -11.15 19.45
CA ASP A 98 -8.76 -11.57 20.36
C ASP A 98 -10.01 -11.96 19.57
N ASP A 99 -10.37 -11.21 18.53
CA ASP A 99 -11.53 -11.52 17.67
C ASP A 99 -11.32 -12.82 16.90
N GLU A 100 -10.11 -13.05 16.35
CA GLU A 100 -9.78 -14.28 15.65
C GLU A 100 -9.75 -15.48 16.61
N MET A 101 -9.19 -15.31 17.81
CA MET A 101 -9.17 -16.35 18.84
C MET A 101 -10.57 -16.64 19.38
N ALA A 102 -11.44 -15.64 19.53
CA ALA A 102 -12.84 -15.81 19.87
C ALA A 102 -13.61 -16.57 18.77
N ALA A 103 -13.35 -16.28 17.50
CA ALA A 103 -13.94 -17.01 16.37
C ALA A 103 -13.48 -18.48 16.33
N LEU A 104 -12.20 -18.74 16.59
CA LEU A 104 -11.67 -20.11 16.72
C LEU A 104 -12.27 -20.85 17.92
N GLN A 105 -12.43 -20.17 19.05
CA GLN A 105 -13.07 -20.73 20.24
C GLN A 105 -14.55 -21.08 19.96
N ALA A 106 -15.27 -20.24 19.21
CA ALA A 106 -16.64 -20.53 18.82
C ALA A 106 -16.74 -21.82 17.99
N LEU A 107 -15.75 -22.11 17.14
CA LEU A 107 -15.67 -23.37 16.39
C LEU A 107 -15.39 -24.58 17.29
N ALA A 108 -14.64 -24.40 18.39
CA ALA A 108 -14.34 -25.46 19.34
C ALA A 108 -15.50 -25.83 20.27
N THR A 109 -16.59 -25.05 20.26
CA THR A 109 -17.80 -25.37 21.04
C THR A 109 -18.37 -26.70 20.58
N THR A 110 -18.51 -27.65 21.50
CA THR A 110 -19.06 -28.99 21.21
C THR A 110 -20.40 -28.85 20.47
N PRO A 111 -20.58 -29.48 19.31
CA PRO A 111 -21.87 -29.50 18.65
C PRO A 111 -22.91 -30.05 19.62
N ASN A 112 -24.04 -29.37 19.76
CA ASN A 112 -25.15 -29.94 20.51
C ASN A 112 -25.75 -31.06 19.66
N TYR A 113 -25.24 -32.27 19.85
CA TYR A 113 -25.72 -33.48 19.21
C TYR A 113 -27.11 -33.85 19.75
N GLN A 114 -28.13 -33.08 19.37
CA GLN A 114 -29.53 -33.30 19.79
C GLN A 114 -30.24 -34.40 19.00
N GLY A 115 -29.53 -35.14 18.15
CA GLY A 115 -30.08 -36.22 17.33
C GLY A 115 -29.88 -37.59 17.97
N ASN A 116 -30.90 -38.45 17.87
CA ASN A 116 -30.82 -39.88 18.24
C ASN A 116 -29.87 -40.70 17.32
N ASN A 117 -29.12 -40.05 16.44
CA ASN A 117 -28.23 -40.66 15.45
C ASN A 117 -26.73 -40.59 15.83
N VAL A 118 -26.40 -40.15 17.05
CA VAL A 118 -25.01 -40.04 17.53
C VAL A 118 -24.82 -40.91 18.77
N ILE A 119 -23.90 -41.88 18.70
CA ILE A 119 -23.56 -42.78 19.81
C ILE A 119 -22.28 -42.24 20.48
N PRO A 120 -22.29 -41.93 21.80
CA PRO A 120 -21.07 -41.53 22.49
C PRO A 120 -20.07 -42.68 22.58
N LEU A 121 -18.81 -42.42 22.21
CA LEU A 121 -17.71 -43.33 22.48
C LEU A 121 -17.27 -43.13 23.94
N HIS A 122 -17.70 -44.03 24.82
CA HIS A 122 -17.20 -44.10 26.20
C HIS A 122 -15.88 -44.87 26.21
N GLY A 123 -14.88 -44.33 26.93
CA GLY A 123 -13.67 -45.03 27.34
C GLY A 123 -13.78 -45.50 28.79
#